data_AF-A0A1V3L6C9-F1
#
_entry.id   AF-A0A1V3L6C9-F1
#
_cell.length_a   1.000
_cell.length_b   1.000
_cell.length_c   1.000
_cell.angle_alpha   90.00
_cell.angle_beta   90.00
_cell.angle_gamma   90.00
#
_symmetry.space_group_name_H-M   'P 1'
#
loop_
_entity.id
_entity.type
_entity.pdbx_description
1 polymer ?
#
loop_
_entity_poly.entity_id
_entity_poly.type
_entity_poly.pdbx_seq_one_letter_code
_entity_poly.pdbx_strand_id
1 'polypeptide(L)'
;MKTQINHEIINDLLKNNDIQGYTNNWQDRRIYINLSSKNKSFAGDRNYQLYFDLAANELVSKNVKGTVSSAYFADIKKVEELF
;
A
#
# COMPACT_ATOMS: atom_id res chain seq x y z
N MET A 1 3.05 21.49 -14.48
CA MET A 1 3.70 20.16 -14.39
C MET A 1 2.74 19.25 -13.66
N LYS A 2 2.36 18.09 -14.23
CA LYS A 2 1.69 17.05 -13.43
C LYS A 2 2.75 16.51 -12.47
N THR A 3 2.55 16.67 -11.16
CA THR A 3 3.43 16.06 -10.17
C THR A 3 3.34 14.54 -10.36
N GLN A 4 4.42 13.93 -10.83
CA GLN A 4 4.48 12.49 -11.02
C GLN A 4 4.50 11.84 -9.63
N ILE A 5 3.55 10.94 -9.35
CA ILE A 5 3.53 10.19 -8.10
C ILE A 5 4.85 9.43 -7.97
N ASN A 6 5.50 9.59 -6.82
CA ASN A 6 6.73 8.89 -6.46
C ASN A 6 6.60 8.36 -5.02
N HIS A 7 7.59 7.59 -4.57
CA HIS A 7 7.51 6.96 -3.26
C HIS A 7 7.57 7.96 -2.09
N GLU A 8 8.25 9.10 -2.25
CA GLU A 8 8.29 10.18 -1.25
C GLU A 8 6.90 10.78 -1.03
N ILE A 9 6.20 11.11 -2.12
CA ILE A 9 4.84 11.63 -2.09
C ILE A 9 3.89 10.66 -1.39
N ILE A 10 3.97 9.36 -1.70
CA ILE A 10 3.11 8.36 -1.04
C ILE A 10 3.51 8.21 0.43
N ASN A 11 4.79 8.22 0.79
CA ASN A 11 5.21 8.20 2.19
C ASN A 11 4.66 9.39 2.97
N ASP A 12 4.71 10.59 2.39
CA ASP A 12 4.16 11.79 3.00
C ASP A 12 2.64 11.70 3.14
N LEU A 13 1.94 11.13 2.15
CA LEU A 13 0.50 10.84 2.25
C LEU A 13 0.18 9.91 3.42
N LEU A 14 0.94 8.81 3.59
CA LEU A 14 0.76 7.90 4.72
C LEU A 14 0.96 8.63 6.05
N LYS A 15 2.04 9.40 6.16
CA LYS A 15 2.40 10.15 7.38
C LYS A 15 1.35 11.21 7.72
N ASN A 16 0.89 11.98 6.75
CA ASN A 16 -0.09 13.05 6.95
C ASN A 16 -1.48 12.52 7.36
N ASN A 17 -1.77 11.24 7.09
CA ASN A 17 -3.02 10.58 7.45
C ASN A 17 -2.86 9.59 8.62
N ASP A 18 -1.74 9.66 9.36
CA ASP A 18 -1.44 8.79 10.51
C ASP A 18 -1.53 7.28 10.18
N ILE A 19 -1.15 6.91 8.96
CA ILE A 19 -1.07 5.51 8.52
C ILE A 19 0.35 5.01 8.74
N GLN A 20 0.51 4.05 9.67
CA GLN A 20 1.82 3.48 9.98
C GLN A 20 2.28 2.52 8.88
N GLY A 21 3.30 2.93 8.14
CA GLY A 21 3.92 2.12 7.10
C GLY A 21 5.07 2.84 6.41
N TYR A 22 5.59 2.21 5.36
CA TYR A 22 6.60 2.80 4.50
C TYR A 22 6.43 2.31 3.07
N THR A 23 6.99 3.06 2.12
CA THR A 23 6.99 2.70 0.71
C THR A 23 8.35 2.23 0.23
N ASN A 24 8.34 1.34 -0.76
CA ASN A 24 9.53 0.92 -1.50
C ASN A 24 9.28 1.04 -2.99
N ASN A 25 10.17 1.73 -3.70
CA ASN A 25 10.16 1.75 -5.17
C ASN A 25 10.66 0.39 -5.71
N TRP A 26 9.95 -0.15 -6.69
CA TRP A 26 10.34 -1.33 -7.45
C TRP A 26 10.47 -0.99 -8.93
N GLN A 27 11.73 -0.84 -9.35
CA GLN A 27 12.16 -0.65 -10.74
C GLN A 27 11.42 0.49 -11.48
N ASP A 28 11.04 1.56 -10.78
CA ASP A 28 10.29 2.69 -11.34
C ASP A 28 8.96 2.28 -12.02
N ARG A 29 8.46 1.08 -11.69
CA ARG A 29 7.18 0.55 -12.19
C ARG A 29 6.12 0.55 -11.11
N ARG A 30 6.50 0.21 -9.88
CA ARG A 30 5.58 0.09 -8.76
C ARG A 30 6.14 0.72 -7.51
N ILE A 31 5.26 1.28 -6.69
CA ILE A 31 5.60 1.73 -5.34
C ILE A 31 4.84 0.84 -4.38
N TYR A 32 5.54 -0.10 -3.75
CA TYR A 32 4.93 -0.98 -2.74
C TYR A 32 4.64 -0.22 -1.47
N ILE A 33 3.46 -0.44 -0.89
CA ILE A 33 3.03 0.16 0.38
C ILE A 33 3.06 -0.94 1.45
N ASN A 34 4.00 -0.84 2.39
CA ASN A 34 4.20 -1.81 3.45
C ASN A 34 3.66 -1.24 4.77
N LEU A 35 2.49 -1.69 5.19
CA LEU A 35 1.87 -1.27 6.45
C LEU A 35 2.45 -2.06 7.63
N SER A 36 2.68 -1.36 8.75
CA SER A 36 3.22 -1.94 9.98
C SER A 36 2.29 -2.98 10.59
N SER A 37 0.99 -2.91 10.32
CA SER A 37 -0.02 -3.87 10.79
C SER A 37 0.00 -5.23 10.08
N LYS A 38 0.82 -5.39 9.01
CA LYS A 38 0.94 -6.66 8.28
C LYS A 38 1.39 -7.79 9.21
N ASN A 39 0.52 -8.77 9.43
CA ASN A 39 0.80 -9.93 10.27
C ASN A 39 1.12 -11.16 9.42
N LYS A 40 2.40 -11.51 9.32
CA LYS A 40 2.86 -12.65 8.52
C LYS A 40 2.38 -14.01 9.00
N SER A 41 1.69 -14.17 10.12
CA SER A 41 1.02 -15.43 10.48
C SER A 41 -0.26 -15.66 9.66
N PHE A 42 -0.90 -14.59 9.19
CA PHE A 42 -2.08 -14.65 8.33
C PHE A 42 -1.70 -14.83 6.86
N ALA A 43 -2.33 -15.80 6.19
CA ALA A 43 -2.02 -16.09 4.79
C ALA A 43 -2.40 -14.94 3.84
N GLY A 44 -3.52 -14.26 4.11
CA GLY A 44 -3.96 -13.10 3.34
C GLY A 44 -2.96 -11.95 3.43
N ASP A 45 -2.49 -11.59 4.62
CA ASP A 45 -1.52 -10.50 4.84
C ASP A 45 -0.22 -10.71 4.06
N ARG A 46 0.27 -11.96 3.99
CA ARG A 46 1.47 -12.32 3.21
C ARG A 46 1.25 -12.18 1.70
N ASN A 47 0.06 -12.54 1.24
CA ASN A 47 -0.29 -12.60 -0.18
C ASN A 47 -0.98 -11.33 -0.69
N TYR A 48 -1.19 -10.33 0.17
CA TYR A 48 -1.86 -9.09 -0.19
C TYR A 48 -0.98 -8.25 -1.10
N GLN A 49 -1.54 -7.84 -2.23
CA GLN A 49 -0.93 -6.91 -3.17
C GLN A 49 -1.42 -5.50 -2.81
N LEU A 50 -0.51 -4.69 -2.29
CA LEU A 50 -0.75 -3.28 -2.00
C LEU A 50 0.41 -2.45 -2.58
N TYR A 51 0.19 -1.82 -3.72
CA TYR A 51 1.18 -0.99 -4.40
C TYR A 51 0.51 0.01 -5.33
N PHE A 52 1.15 1.14 -5.60
CA PHE A 52 0.76 2.04 -6.67
C PHE A 52 1.45 1.63 -7.98
N ASP A 53 0.70 1.40 -9.05
CA ASP A 53 1.23 1.09 -10.38
C ASP A 53 1.48 2.39 -11.15
N LEU A 54 2.73 2.67 -11.49
CA LEU A 54 3.12 3.93 -12.14
C LEU A 54 2.75 3.97 -13.62
N ALA A 55 2.65 2.80 -14.27
CA ALA A 55 2.28 2.73 -15.68
C ALA A 55 0.77 2.92 -15.87
N ALA A 56 -0.03 2.29 -15.01
CA ALA A 56 -1.48 2.45 -15.00
C ALA A 56 -1.94 3.71 -14.25
N ASN A 57 -1.07 4.31 -13.43
CA ASN A 57 -1.37 5.45 -12.56
C ASN A 57 -2.57 5.17 -11.63
N GLU A 58 -2.55 4.01 -10.98
CA GLU A 58 -3.64 3.55 -10.10
C GLU A 58 -3.10 2.80 -8.87
N LEU A 59 -3.87 2.80 -7.79
CA LEU A 59 -3.61 1.95 -6.63
C LEU A 59 -4.09 0.51 -6.92
N VAL A 60 -3.20 -0.45 -6.74
CA VAL A 60 -3.55 -1.88 -6.69
C VAL A 60 -3.69 -2.30 -5.23
N SER A 61 -4.91 -2.65 -4.84
CA SER A 61 -5.25 -3.22 -3.53
C SER A 61 -6.03 -4.52 -3.74
N LYS A 62 -5.40 -5.66 -3.48
CA LYS A 62 -6.00 -6.98 -3.76
C LYS A 62 -5.50 -8.06 -2.82
N ASN A 63 -6.44 -8.77 -2.20
CA ASN A 63 -6.15 -10.05 -1.56
C ASN A 63 -6.04 -11.15 -2.62
N VAL A 64 -4.86 -11.76 -2.78
CA VAL A 64 -4.65 -12.85 -3.73
C VAL A 64 -5.14 -14.19 -3.17
N LYS A 65 -4.82 -14.51 -1.91
CA LYS A 65 -5.16 -15.80 -1.29
C LYS A 65 -5.08 -15.76 0.24
N GLY A 66 -6.10 -16.33 0.88
CA GLY A 66 -6.13 -16.59 2.32
C GLY A 66 -6.79 -15.48 3.14
N THR A 67 -6.88 -15.69 4.45
CA THR A 67 -7.54 -14.77 5.39
C THR A 67 -6.64 -13.59 5.73
N VAL A 68 -7.18 -12.39 5.63
CA VAL A 68 -6.51 -11.13 6.02
C VAL A 68 -6.86 -10.83 7.48
N SER A 69 -5.88 -10.37 8.26
CA SER A 69 -6.12 -9.94 9.64
C SER A 69 -6.95 -8.65 9.67
N SER A 70 -7.84 -8.51 10.64
CA SER A 70 -8.75 -7.34 10.72
C SER A 70 -7.99 -6.02 10.86
N ALA A 71 -6.88 -6.00 11.60
CA ALA A 71 -6.05 -4.81 11.77
C ALA A 71 -5.40 -4.37 10.44
N TYR A 72 -4.81 -5.31 9.70
CA TYR A 72 -4.21 -5.01 8.41
C TYR A 72 -5.27 -4.58 7.39
N PHE A 73 -6.44 -5.23 7.39
CA PHE A 73 -7.55 -4.84 6.51
C PHE A 73 -8.07 -3.42 6.80
N ALA A 74 -8.16 -3.02 8.08
CA ALA A 74 -8.57 -1.67 8.46
C ALA A 74 -7.58 -0.61 7.95
N ASP A 75 -6.27 -0.84 8.06
CA ASP A 75 -5.28 0.11 7.54
C ASP A 75 -5.23 0.11 6.01
N ILE A 76 -5.46 -1.02 5.34
CA ILE A 76 -5.63 -1.05 3.87
C ILE A 76 -6.79 -0.15 3.46
N LYS A 77 -7.93 -0.16 4.17
CA LYS A 77 -9.06 0.72 3.86
C LYS A 77 -8.72 2.20 3.95
N LYS A 78 -7.94 2.59 4.96
CA LYS A 78 -7.43 3.97 5.04
C LYS A 78 -6.55 4.32 3.85
N VAL A 79 -5.71 3.41 3.37
CA VAL A 79 -4.89 3.63 2.17
C VAL A 79 -5.76 3.76 0.93
N GLU A 80 -6.76 2.89 0.76
CA GLU A 80 -7.69 2.95 -0.37
C GLU A 80 -8.45 4.28 -0.44
N GLU A 81 -8.74 4.92 0.70
CA GLU A 81 -9.39 6.24 0.74
C GLU A 81 -8.50 7.40 0.28
N LEU A 82 -7.19 7.19 0.14
CA LEU A 82 -6.24 8.22 -0.32
C LEU A 82 -6.08 8.31 -1.85
N PHE A 83 -6.63 7.34 -2.59
CA PHE A 83 -6.41 7.17 -4.04
C PHE A 83 -7.72 6.96 -4.79
#